data_AF-A0A964D2F0-F1
#
_entry.id   AF-A0A964D2F0-F1
#
_cell.length_a   1.000
_cell.length_b   1.000
_cell.length_c   1.000
_cell.angle_alpha   90.00
_cell.angle_beta   90.00
_cell.angle_gamma   90.00
#
_symmetry.space_group_name_H-M   'P 1'
#
loop_
_entity.id
_entity.type
_entity.pdbx_description
1 polymer ?
#
loop_
_entity_poly.entity_id
_entity_poly.type
_entity_poly.pdbx_seq_one_letter_code
_entity_poly.pdbx_strand_id
1 'polypeptide(L)'
;MPLNLRIQSHKTIALIFIASLLINVLAIESTYSQQSCPKVQTSIQIIDETQIINKTGRKIFGTSLDTLQESHFKNYVTILSKHISAKIDDWAQCHGDLKSSPEVELFFVNRPLVKYPRRLTFTTAPIVAPFDLERTQSNGTRHLDSPWVKLTFNRSPTIVVRAVFLWNERQFLFDQALMSGIRAPPTNPLLPIDQPIFEQFVQDYTDSMLLVPSSEAESVALASISKRLPPEIFWLFSNALQSTRGPFSGMVAGALDSAVGQAAIGYTDLTKALIDQFFASETTEIRYESVLDLKDLFTLDRYRINNLLD
;
A
#
# COMPACT_ATOMS: atom_id res chain seq x y z
N MET A 1 0.94 -0.25 89.92
CA MET A 1 1.24 0.52 88.70
C MET A 1 0.25 0.09 87.62
N PRO A 2 -0.70 0.94 87.17
CA PRO A 2 -1.64 0.56 86.13
C PRO A 2 -1.03 0.76 84.74
N LEU A 3 -1.10 -0.28 83.91
CA LEU A 3 -0.74 -0.24 82.48
C LEU A 3 -1.86 0.46 81.70
N ASN A 4 -1.53 1.64 81.17
CA ASN A 4 -2.42 2.43 80.31
C ASN A 4 -2.32 1.87 78.87
N LEU A 5 -3.20 0.93 78.52
CA LEU A 5 -3.34 0.40 77.17
C LEU A 5 -4.18 1.39 76.33
N ARG A 6 -3.49 2.26 75.59
CA ARG A 6 -4.08 3.23 74.67
C ARG A 6 -4.55 2.49 73.42
N ILE A 7 -5.84 2.17 73.35
CA ILE A 7 -6.48 1.58 72.17
C ILE A 7 -6.39 2.60 71.03
N GLN A 8 -5.42 2.42 70.13
CA GLN A 8 -5.34 3.20 68.90
C GLN A 8 -6.52 2.82 67.99
N SER A 9 -7.24 3.83 67.55
CA SER A 9 -8.40 3.73 66.66
C SER A 9 -8.09 2.86 65.43
N HIS A 10 -8.92 1.86 65.19
CA HIS A 10 -8.89 0.94 64.04
C HIS A 10 -8.81 1.65 62.67
N LYS A 11 -9.20 2.93 62.60
CA LYS A 11 -9.10 3.75 61.38
C LYS A 11 -7.65 4.01 60.96
N THR A 12 -6.73 4.12 61.92
CA THR A 12 -5.31 4.38 61.65
C THR A 12 -4.61 3.16 61.06
N ILE A 13 -4.97 1.97 61.53
CA ILE A 13 -4.41 0.70 61.05
C ILE A 13 -4.91 0.40 59.63
N ALA A 14 -6.19 0.68 59.33
CA ALA A 14 -6.74 0.52 57.99
C ALA A 14 -6.08 1.46 56.95
N LEU A 15 -5.81 2.71 57.33
CA LEU A 15 -5.11 3.68 56.46
C LEU A 15 -3.67 3.26 56.15
N ILE A 16 -2.94 2.72 57.13
CA ILE A 16 -1.58 2.21 56.91
C ILE A 16 -1.61 1.00 55.96
N PHE A 17 -2.58 0.09 56.10
CA PHE A 17 -2.71 -1.06 55.21
C PHE A 17 -3.02 -0.66 53.76
N ILE A 18 -3.92 0.30 53.55
CA ILE A 18 -4.27 0.80 52.20
C ILE A 18 -3.07 1.51 51.55
N ALA A 19 -2.35 2.35 52.31
CA ALA A 19 -1.15 3.01 51.81
C ALA A 19 -0.03 2.01 51.46
N SER A 20 0.15 0.97 52.28
CA SER A 20 1.14 -0.10 52.03
C SER A 20 0.78 -0.94 50.81
N LEU A 21 -0.52 -1.17 50.56
CA LEU A 21 -0.98 -1.88 49.36
C LEU A 21 -0.75 -1.05 48.10
N LEU A 22 -1.05 0.26 48.14
CA LEU A 22 -0.81 1.18 47.03
C LEU A 22 0.68 1.30 46.66
N ILE A 23 1.57 1.34 47.66
CA ILE A 23 3.02 1.38 47.42
C ILE A 23 3.51 0.07 46.78
N ASN A 24 3.00 -1.09 47.21
CA ASN A 24 3.38 -2.37 46.59
C ASN A 24 2.81 -2.52 45.17
N VAL A 25 1.59 -2.03 44.88
CA VAL A 25 1.05 -2.04 43.52
C VAL A 25 1.85 -1.10 42.60
N LEU A 26 2.24 0.09 43.08
CA LEU A 26 3.10 1.01 42.32
C LEU A 26 4.54 0.49 42.15
N ALA A 27 5.06 -0.30 43.10
CA ALA A 27 6.39 -0.90 42.98
C ALA A 27 6.43 -2.11 42.03
N ILE A 28 5.31 -2.84 41.88
CA ILE A 28 5.22 -3.96 40.94
C ILE A 28 5.15 -3.46 39.48
N GLU A 29 4.62 -2.25 39.23
CA GLU A 29 4.62 -1.64 37.89
C GLU A 29 6.01 -1.13 37.44
N SER A 30 7.00 -0.97 38.33
CA SER A 30 8.28 -0.32 37.99
C SER A 30 9.47 -1.26 37.78
N THR A 31 9.28 -2.58 37.81
CA THR A 31 10.33 -3.58 37.47
C THR A 31 10.03 -4.31 36.16
N TYR A 32 9.39 -3.64 35.20
CA TYR A 32 9.60 -4.00 33.80
C TYR A 32 11.01 -3.54 33.43
N SER A 33 11.97 -4.47 33.59
CA SER A 33 13.29 -4.38 32.98
C SER A 33 13.11 -3.86 31.56
N GLN A 34 13.66 -2.67 31.27
CA GLN A 34 13.90 -2.21 29.90
C GLN A 34 14.90 -3.17 29.28
N GLN A 35 14.41 -4.35 28.90
CA GLN A 35 15.15 -5.29 28.10
C GLN A 35 15.24 -4.63 26.73
N SER A 36 16.38 -3.97 26.50
CA SER A 36 16.70 -3.27 25.25
C SER A 36 16.45 -4.23 24.10
N CYS A 37 15.36 -4.04 23.36
CA CYS A 37 15.05 -4.86 22.20
C CYS A 37 16.21 -4.74 21.21
N PRO A 38 16.67 -5.86 20.62
CA PRO A 38 17.69 -5.82 19.59
C PRO A 38 17.22 -4.92 18.44
N LYS A 39 18.09 -4.02 17.98
CA LYS A 39 17.78 -3.07 16.91
C LYS A 39 17.37 -3.85 15.66
N VAL A 40 16.19 -3.53 15.12
CA VAL A 40 15.66 -4.12 13.88
C VAL A 40 16.56 -3.73 12.70
N GLN A 41 16.93 -4.71 11.87
CA GLN A 41 17.66 -4.47 10.64
C GLN A 41 16.66 -4.37 9.48
N THR A 42 16.43 -3.16 9.00
CA THR A 42 15.52 -2.89 7.88
C THR A 42 16.30 -2.59 6.60
N SER A 43 16.06 -3.37 5.55
CA SER A 43 16.52 -3.16 4.19
C SER A 43 15.35 -2.65 3.35
N ILE A 44 15.51 -1.48 2.73
CA ILE A 44 14.51 -0.88 1.85
C ILE A 44 15.07 -0.83 0.44
N GLN A 45 14.34 -1.41 -0.51
CA GLN A 45 14.64 -1.38 -1.93
C GLN A 45 13.52 -0.67 -2.67
N ILE A 46 13.85 0.37 -3.43
CA ILE A 46 12.91 1.11 -4.26
C ILE A 46 13.20 0.79 -5.72
N ILE A 47 12.18 0.32 -6.43
CA ILE A 47 12.18 -0.01 -7.85
C ILE A 47 11.24 0.99 -8.53
N ASP A 48 11.81 1.92 -9.27
CA ASP A 48 11.05 2.92 -9.99
C ASP A 48 11.05 2.63 -11.49
N GLU A 49 9.95 2.07 -12.01
CA GLU A 49 9.82 1.71 -13.43
C GLU A 49 9.61 2.95 -14.32
N THR A 50 9.40 4.14 -13.74
CA THR A 50 9.28 5.40 -14.48
C THR A 50 10.62 5.98 -14.92
N GLN A 51 11.73 5.60 -14.25
CA GLN A 51 13.01 6.21 -14.53
C GLN A 51 13.58 5.74 -15.87
N ILE A 52 13.72 6.71 -16.77
CA ILE A 52 14.55 6.59 -17.97
C ILE A 52 15.99 6.41 -17.47
N ILE A 53 16.58 5.23 -17.70
CA ILE A 53 17.96 4.94 -17.31
C ILE A 53 18.87 6.03 -17.88
N ASN A 54 19.46 6.85 -17.01
CA ASN A 54 20.43 7.85 -17.40
C ASN A 54 21.62 7.17 -18.12
N LYS A 55 22.24 7.90 -19.06
CA LYS A 55 23.30 7.49 -20.01
C LYS A 55 24.48 6.68 -19.46
N THR A 56 24.61 6.49 -18.15
CA THR A 56 25.77 5.86 -17.51
C THR A 56 25.74 4.33 -17.49
N GLY A 57 24.66 3.67 -17.91
CA GLY A 57 24.61 2.20 -18.05
C GLY A 57 24.87 1.42 -16.75
N ARG A 58 24.96 2.10 -15.60
CA ARG A 58 25.15 1.48 -14.29
C ARG A 58 23.79 0.97 -13.81
N LYS A 59 23.70 -0.34 -13.55
CA LYS A 59 22.61 -0.92 -12.76
C LYS A 59 22.60 -0.22 -11.40
N ILE A 60 21.72 0.76 -11.20
CA ILE A 60 21.42 1.27 -9.87
C ILE A 60 20.40 0.29 -9.30
N PHE A 61 20.88 -0.70 -8.54
CA PHE A 61 20.00 -1.45 -7.66
C PHE A 61 19.60 -0.52 -6.52
N GLY A 62 18.29 -0.23 -6.41
CA GLY A 62 17.74 0.61 -5.36
C GLY A 62 17.95 2.11 -5.61
N THR A 63 16.89 2.81 -5.94
CA THR A 63 16.86 4.27 -5.78
C THR A 63 16.88 4.56 -4.27
N SER A 64 17.74 5.45 -3.78
CA SER A 64 17.62 5.89 -2.38
C SER A 64 16.33 6.70 -2.23
N LEU A 65 15.68 6.62 -1.08
CA LEU A 65 14.52 7.46 -0.76
C LEU A 65 14.83 8.97 -0.94
N ASP A 66 16.07 9.37 -0.65
CA ASP A 66 16.55 10.75 -0.79
C ASP A 66 16.67 11.20 -2.25
N THR A 67 16.81 10.25 -3.19
CA THR A 67 16.93 10.52 -4.62
C THR A 67 15.59 10.53 -5.36
N LEU A 68 14.49 10.12 -4.69
CA LEU A 68 13.16 10.30 -5.23
C LEU A 68 12.78 11.78 -5.18
N GLN A 69 12.30 12.31 -6.31
CA GLN A 69 11.68 13.63 -6.33
C GLN A 69 10.46 13.65 -5.39
N GLU A 70 10.21 14.80 -4.76
CA GLU A 70 9.01 15.02 -3.95
C GLU A 70 7.78 14.68 -4.78
N SER A 71 7.12 13.58 -4.44
CA SER A 71 6.06 12.95 -5.22
C SER A 71 5.14 12.15 -4.29
N HIS A 72 3.93 11.85 -4.76
CA HIS A 72 3.00 10.99 -4.04
C HIS A 72 3.61 9.61 -3.70
N PHE A 73 4.41 9.06 -4.61
CA PHE A 73 5.12 7.80 -4.37
C PHE A 73 6.16 7.90 -3.25
N LYS A 74 6.94 8.99 -3.18
CA LYS A 74 7.89 9.19 -2.07
C LYS A 74 7.20 9.23 -0.71
N ASN A 75 6.05 9.91 -0.63
CA ASN A 75 5.23 9.95 0.58
C ASN A 75 4.69 8.57 0.94
N TYR A 76 4.20 7.82 -0.05
CA TYR A 76 3.75 6.43 0.13
C TYR A 76 4.85 5.54 0.71
N VAL A 77 6.07 5.57 0.14
CA VAL A 77 7.22 4.82 0.66
C VAL A 77 7.51 5.21 2.12
N THR A 78 7.63 6.51 2.38
CA THR A 78 7.98 7.04 3.71
C THR A 78 6.97 6.61 4.78
N ILE A 79 5.68 6.79 4.50
CA ILE A 79 4.60 6.49 5.43
C ILE A 79 4.55 4.98 5.71
N LEU A 80 4.58 4.14 4.67
CA LEU A 80 4.48 2.69 4.83
C LEU A 80 5.71 2.07 5.47
N SER A 81 6.93 2.54 5.14
CA SER A 81 8.15 2.10 5.82
C SER A 81 8.08 2.39 7.32
N LYS A 82 7.63 3.60 7.71
CA LYS A 82 7.46 3.94 9.12
C LYS A 82 6.37 3.08 9.78
N HIS A 83 5.25 2.86 9.10
CA HIS A 83 4.12 2.09 9.63
C HIS A 83 4.50 0.64 9.88
N ILE A 84 5.15 -0.03 8.91
CA ILE A 84 5.55 -1.43 9.08
C ILE A 84 6.65 -1.60 10.13
N SER A 85 7.62 -0.68 10.21
CA SER A 85 8.63 -0.70 11.28
C SER A 85 7.97 -0.62 12.66
N ALA A 86 7.02 0.31 12.86
CA ALA A 86 6.29 0.42 14.11
C ALA A 86 5.53 -0.87 14.46
N LYS A 87 4.88 -1.52 13.48
CA LYS A 87 4.20 -2.80 13.72
C LYS A 87 5.14 -3.93 14.12
N ILE A 88 6.32 -3.99 13.52
CA ILE A 88 7.33 -4.99 13.86
C ILE A 88 7.88 -4.73 15.26
N ASP A 89 8.14 -3.46 15.60
CA ASP A 89 8.61 -3.07 16.94
C ASP A 89 7.57 -3.40 18.02
N ASP A 90 6.30 -3.02 17.82
CA ASP A 90 5.20 -3.34 18.73
C ASP A 90 5.03 -4.87 18.90
N TRP A 91 5.10 -5.60 17.79
CA TRP A 91 5.02 -7.05 17.81
C TRP A 91 6.19 -7.66 18.59
N ALA A 92 7.43 -7.18 18.37
CA ALA A 92 8.62 -7.67 19.04
C ALA A 92 8.57 -7.42 20.55
N GLN A 93 8.06 -6.27 20.98
CA GLN A 93 7.85 -5.95 22.40
C GLN A 93 6.86 -6.92 23.07
N CYS A 94 5.78 -7.29 22.37
CA CYS A 94 4.77 -8.21 22.91
C CYS A 94 5.24 -9.67 22.97
N HIS A 95 6.25 -10.06 22.17
CA HIS A 95 6.64 -11.47 21.99
C HIS A 95 8.06 -11.81 22.47
N GLY A 96 8.80 -10.84 23.05
CA GLY A 96 9.81 -10.97 24.13
C GLY A 96 11.06 -11.84 23.95
N ASP A 97 10.98 -13.00 23.29
CA ASP A 97 11.99 -14.05 23.27
C ASP A 97 12.76 -14.13 21.94
N LEU A 98 13.05 -12.97 21.35
CA LEU A 98 13.82 -12.91 20.11
C LEU A 98 15.30 -13.17 20.37
N LYS A 99 15.75 -14.36 19.98
CA LYS A 99 17.18 -14.75 19.99
C LYS A 99 18.03 -13.94 19.01
N SER A 100 17.40 -13.21 18.08
CA SER A 100 18.07 -12.47 17.01
C SER A 100 17.26 -11.22 16.61
N SER A 101 17.93 -10.22 16.03
CA SER A 101 17.25 -9.08 15.43
C SER A 101 16.33 -9.54 14.29
N PRO A 102 15.10 -8.99 14.18
CA PRO A 102 14.26 -9.18 13.00
C PRO A 102 14.96 -8.68 11.74
N GLU A 103 14.89 -9.48 10.69
CA GLU A 103 15.28 -9.15 9.33
C GLU A 103 14.05 -8.65 8.58
N VAL A 104 14.10 -7.41 8.09
CA VAL A 104 12.97 -6.77 7.42
C VAL A 104 13.41 -6.33 6.02
N GLU A 105 12.80 -6.89 4.99
CA GLU A 105 13.06 -6.57 3.59
C GLU A 105 11.82 -5.95 2.95
N LEU A 106 11.89 -4.67 2.61
CA LEU A 106 10.78 -3.92 2.03
C LEU A 106 11.12 -3.54 0.59
N PHE A 107 10.28 -3.94 -0.35
CA PHE A 107 10.37 -3.59 -1.76
C PHE A 107 9.22 -2.64 -2.10
N PHE A 108 9.54 -1.48 -2.66
CA PHE A 108 8.55 -0.52 -3.16
C PHE A 108 8.67 -0.41 -4.67
N VAL A 109 7.58 -0.67 -5.38
CA VAL A 109 7.56 -0.72 -6.85
C VAL A 109 6.64 0.37 -7.39
N ASN A 110 7.18 1.33 -8.13
CA ASN A 110 6.41 2.35 -8.85
C ASN A 110 6.19 1.91 -10.30
N ARG A 111 4.92 1.75 -10.70
CA ARG A 111 4.50 1.33 -12.03
C ARG A 111 3.61 2.38 -12.70
N PRO A 112 4.06 2.99 -13.80
CA PRO A 112 3.24 3.92 -14.56
C PRO A 112 2.14 3.22 -15.35
N LEU A 113 1.13 3.98 -15.79
CA LEU A 113 0.08 3.54 -16.68
C LEU A 113 0.65 3.06 -18.01
N VAL A 114 1.58 3.85 -18.56
CA VAL A 114 2.18 3.65 -19.88
C VAL A 114 3.68 3.43 -19.73
N LYS A 115 4.18 2.38 -20.39
CA LYS A 115 5.61 2.13 -20.54
C LYS A 115 6.17 3.03 -21.62
N TYR A 116 7.00 3.99 -21.21
CA TYR A 116 7.77 4.77 -22.17
C TYR A 116 8.92 3.93 -22.73
N PRO A 117 9.14 3.96 -24.06
CA PRO A 117 10.27 3.26 -24.65
C PRO A 117 11.55 3.79 -24.03
N ARG A 118 12.36 2.90 -23.46
CA ARG A 118 13.71 3.24 -23.01
C ARG A 118 14.49 3.72 -24.22
N ARG A 119 14.64 5.04 -24.36
CA ARG A 119 15.65 5.63 -25.23
C ARG A 119 17.00 5.28 -24.63
N LEU A 120 17.53 4.09 -24.90
CA LEU A 120 18.94 3.74 -25.02
C LEU A 120 19.13 2.21 -25.03
N THR A 121 19.82 1.78 -26.08
CA THR A 121 20.36 0.46 -26.38
C THR A 121 21.43 0.06 -25.37
N PHE A 122 21.07 -0.49 -24.21
CA PHE A 122 21.96 -1.39 -23.47
C PHE A 122 21.10 -2.48 -22.83
N THR A 123 21.48 -3.73 -23.12
CA THR A 123 20.91 -5.01 -22.66
C THR A 123 21.00 -5.17 -21.14
N THR A 124 20.37 -4.27 -20.39
CA THR A 124 20.09 -4.47 -18.98
C THR A 124 18.73 -5.14 -18.88
N ALA A 125 18.77 -6.42 -18.50
CA ALA A 125 17.57 -7.18 -18.14
C ALA A 125 16.65 -6.33 -17.26
N PRO A 126 15.33 -6.36 -17.48
CA PRO A 126 14.38 -5.61 -16.66
C PRO A 126 14.64 -5.91 -15.18
N ILE A 127 14.59 -4.88 -14.34
CA ILE A 127 14.58 -5.06 -12.89
C ILE A 127 13.22 -5.68 -12.60
N VAL A 128 13.19 -7.02 -12.53
CA VAL A 128 12.00 -7.76 -12.14
C VAL A 128 11.91 -7.60 -10.64
N ALA A 129 10.92 -6.84 -10.16
CA ALA A 129 10.55 -6.88 -8.76
C ALA A 129 10.30 -8.34 -8.37
N PRO A 130 10.75 -8.83 -7.20
CA PRO A 130 10.43 -10.16 -6.71
C PRO A 130 8.95 -10.18 -6.31
N PHE A 131 8.06 -10.06 -7.29
CA PHE A 131 6.62 -9.97 -7.09
C PHE A 131 6.07 -11.28 -6.55
N ASP A 132 6.79 -12.38 -6.74
CA ASP A 132 6.54 -13.62 -6.03
C ASP A 132 7.51 -13.72 -4.86
N LEU A 133 7.01 -13.32 -3.68
CA LEU A 133 7.58 -13.78 -2.44
C LEU A 133 7.34 -15.29 -2.39
N GLU A 134 8.41 -16.08 -2.47
CA GLU A 134 8.30 -17.54 -2.42
C GLU A 134 7.42 -17.95 -1.24
N ARG A 135 6.36 -18.73 -1.50
CA ARG A 135 5.56 -19.37 -0.46
C ARG A 135 6.40 -20.47 0.18
N THR A 136 7.22 -20.08 1.16
CA THR A 136 7.93 -21.04 1.98
C THR A 136 6.93 -21.68 2.92
N GLN A 137 6.53 -22.92 2.62
CA GLN A 137 5.67 -23.75 3.47
C GLN A 137 6.45 -24.20 4.71
N SER A 138 6.75 -23.28 5.62
CA SER A 138 7.22 -23.61 6.96
C SER A 138 6.12 -23.36 7.99
N ASN A 139 6.08 -24.21 9.02
CA ASN A 139 5.16 -24.04 10.14
C ASN A 139 5.35 -22.65 10.76
N GLY A 140 4.28 -21.85 10.79
CA GLY A 140 4.29 -20.51 11.35
C GLY A 140 4.58 -19.38 10.36
N THR A 141 4.68 -19.65 9.06
CA THR A 141 4.71 -18.60 8.04
C THR A 141 3.30 -18.05 7.80
N ARG A 142 3.16 -16.72 7.85
CA ARG A 142 1.93 -16.01 7.46
C ARG A 142 2.15 -15.29 6.14
N HIS A 143 1.10 -15.25 5.32
CA HIS A 143 1.08 -14.62 4.00
C HIS A 143 -0.12 -13.70 3.86
N LEU A 144 0.10 -12.51 3.30
CA LEU A 144 -0.94 -11.67 2.73
C LEU A 144 -0.66 -11.48 1.24
N ASP A 145 -1.65 -11.76 0.41
CA ASP A 145 -1.60 -11.62 -1.04
C ASP A 145 -2.72 -10.67 -1.49
N SER A 146 -2.34 -9.54 -2.10
CA SER A 146 -3.27 -8.55 -2.61
C SER A 146 -2.67 -7.79 -3.81
N PRO A 147 -3.50 -7.11 -4.62
CA PRO A 147 -3.02 -6.26 -5.71
C PRO A 147 -2.03 -5.17 -5.27
N TRP A 148 -2.19 -4.64 -4.05
CA TRP A 148 -1.44 -3.47 -3.57
C TRP A 148 -0.21 -3.84 -2.76
N VAL A 149 -0.28 -4.95 -2.02
CA VAL A 149 0.81 -5.41 -1.17
C VAL A 149 0.84 -6.93 -1.04
N LYS A 150 2.04 -7.49 -1.10
CA LYS A 150 2.33 -8.86 -0.68
C LYS A 150 3.20 -8.84 0.56
N LEU A 151 2.82 -9.57 1.60
CA LEU A 151 3.58 -9.67 2.85
C LEU A 151 3.82 -11.13 3.20
N THR A 152 5.03 -11.43 3.64
CA THR A 152 5.34 -12.70 4.31
C THR A 152 5.99 -12.43 5.66
N PHE A 153 5.67 -13.28 6.62
CA PHE A 153 6.19 -13.22 7.96
C PHE A 153 6.52 -14.62 8.44
N ASN A 154 7.80 -14.89 8.69
CA ASN A 154 8.30 -16.14 9.23
C ASN A 154 8.90 -15.91 10.62
N ARG A 155 8.68 -16.84 11.56
CA ARG A 155 9.09 -16.75 12.96
C ARG A 155 10.35 -17.55 13.32
N SER A 156 10.80 -18.50 12.49
CA SER A 156 11.81 -19.48 12.91
C SER A 156 12.90 -19.72 11.87
N PRO A 157 14.21 -19.70 12.26
CA PRO A 157 14.75 -19.45 13.61
C PRO A 157 14.89 -17.95 13.95
N THR A 158 14.72 -17.07 12.96
CA THR A 158 14.77 -15.62 13.07
C THR A 158 13.46 -15.05 12.52
N ILE A 159 13.09 -13.85 12.97
CA ILE A 159 11.94 -13.16 12.35
C ILE A 159 12.39 -12.61 11.02
N VAL A 160 11.68 -13.01 9.98
CA VAL A 160 11.88 -12.50 8.62
C VAL A 160 10.56 -11.93 8.15
N VAL A 161 10.54 -10.63 7.89
CA VAL A 161 9.41 -9.93 7.28
C VAL A 161 9.80 -9.48 5.89
N ARG A 162 9.08 -9.94 4.88
CA ARG A 162 9.27 -9.48 3.50
C ARG A 162 8.00 -8.83 3.00
N ALA A 163 8.13 -7.67 2.37
CA ALA A 163 7.01 -6.90 1.87
C ALA A 163 7.28 -6.42 0.45
N VAL A 164 6.32 -6.57 -0.46
CA VAL A 164 6.33 -5.92 -1.76
C VAL A 164 5.13 -5.00 -1.83
N PHE A 165 5.38 -3.70 -1.82
CA PHE A 165 4.39 -2.64 -1.96
C PHE A 165 4.36 -2.17 -3.40
N LEU A 166 3.17 -2.18 -3.99
CA LEU A 166 2.96 -1.79 -5.38
C LEU A 166 2.25 -0.44 -5.43
N TRP A 167 2.89 0.56 -6.02
CA TRP A 167 2.27 1.81 -6.48
C TRP A 167 2.01 1.65 -7.98
N ASN A 168 0.77 1.38 -8.37
CA ASN A 168 0.46 1.02 -9.75
C ASN A 168 -0.71 1.83 -10.28
N GLU A 169 -0.43 2.67 -11.27
CA GLU A 169 -1.41 3.56 -11.87
C GLU A 169 -2.60 2.82 -12.51
N ARG A 170 -2.35 1.66 -13.12
CA ARG A 170 -3.44 0.83 -13.65
C ARG A 170 -4.31 0.26 -12.53
N GLN A 171 -3.72 -0.11 -11.40
CA GLN A 171 -4.48 -0.62 -10.26
C GLN A 171 -5.39 0.46 -9.68
N PHE A 172 -4.90 1.71 -9.54
CA PHE A 172 -5.76 2.82 -9.10
C PHE A 172 -7.01 2.92 -9.97
N LEU A 173 -6.81 3.03 -11.28
CA LEU A 173 -7.89 3.21 -12.24
C LEU A 173 -8.82 2.00 -12.29
N PHE A 174 -8.28 0.78 -12.15
CA PHE A 174 -9.08 -0.44 -12.11
C PHE A 174 -9.97 -0.49 -10.88
N ASP A 175 -9.45 -0.11 -9.72
CA ASP A 175 -10.25 -0.02 -8.50
C ASP A 175 -11.38 1.01 -8.65
N GLN A 176 -11.11 2.17 -9.26
CA GLN A 176 -12.15 3.16 -9.54
C GLN A 176 -13.21 2.64 -10.53
N ALA A 177 -12.79 1.89 -11.54
CA ALA A 177 -13.69 1.25 -12.49
C ALA A 177 -14.65 0.29 -11.77
N LEU A 178 -14.12 -0.57 -10.89
CA LEU A 178 -14.91 -1.50 -10.07
C LEU A 178 -15.88 -0.76 -9.14
N MET A 179 -15.41 0.26 -8.42
CA MET A 179 -16.24 1.07 -7.52
C MET A 179 -17.31 1.87 -8.26
N SER A 180 -17.10 2.15 -9.55
CA SER A 180 -18.08 2.79 -10.44
C SER A 180 -19.09 1.79 -11.04
N GLY A 181 -18.99 0.50 -10.66
CA GLY A 181 -19.91 -0.55 -11.09
C GLY A 181 -19.51 -1.28 -12.39
N ILE A 182 -18.33 -0.99 -12.95
CA ILE A 182 -17.83 -1.74 -14.11
C ILE A 182 -17.44 -3.14 -13.62
N ARG A 183 -18.06 -4.17 -14.19
CA ARG A 183 -17.76 -5.57 -13.85
C ARG A 183 -16.59 -6.06 -14.69
N ALA A 184 -15.48 -6.36 -14.03
CA ALA A 184 -14.31 -6.92 -14.66
C ALA A 184 -13.72 -8.03 -13.78
N PRO A 185 -13.19 -9.12 -14.36
CA PRO A 185 -12.47 -10.12 -13.59
C PRO A 185 -11.15 -9.51 -13.06
N PRO A 186 -10.65 -9.97 -11.90
CA PRO A 186 -9.36 -9.52 -11.39
C PRO A 186 -8.23 -9.93 -12.35
N THR A 187 -7.40 -8.95 -12.73
CA THR A 187 -6.29 -9.11 -13.69
C THR A 187 -4.97 -8.71 -13.03
N ASN A 188 -4.59 -9.41 -11.96
CA ASN A 188 -3.38 -9.11 -11.20
C ASN A 188 -2.17 -9.95 -11.65
N PRO A 189 -0.96 -9.37 -11.75
CA PRO A 189 -0.69 -7.93 -11.66
C PRO A 189 -1.04 -7.18 -12.95
N LEU A 190 -1.63 -5.99 -12.81
CA LEU A 190 -1.77 -5.08 -13.94
C LEU A 190 -0.40 -4.51 -14.32
N LEU A 191 0.05 -4.81 -15.55
CA LEU A 191 1.35 -4.35 -16.08
C LEU A 191 1.19 -3.04 -16.85
N PRO A 192 2.21 -2.17 -16.91
CA PRO A 192 2.15 -0.97 -17.76
C PRO A 192 1.81 -1.30 -19.22
N ILE A 193 1.01 -0.45 -19.86
CA ILE A 193 0.62 -0.60 -21.28
C ILE A 193 1.74 -0.05 -22.17
N ASP A 194 2.08 -0.75 -23.25
CA ASP A 194 3.04 -0.21 -24.22
C ASP A 194 2.49 1.05 -24.89
N GLN A 195 3.32 2.09 -25.04
CA GLN A 195 2.90 3.39 -25.59
C GLN A 195 2.09 3.29 -26.89
N PRO A 196 2.47 2.51 -27.92
CA PRO A 196 1.68 2.41 -29.15
C PRO A 196 0.27 1.83 -28.94
N ILE A 197 0.11 0.91 -27.97
CA ILE A 197 -1.20 0.34 -27.64
C ILE A 197 -2.06 1.39 -26.93
N PHE A 198 -1.47 2.17 -26.02
CA PHE A 198 -2.18 3.26 -25.36
C PHE A 198 -2.63 4.35 -26.35
N GLU A 199 -1.77 4.72 -27.29
CA GLU A 199 -2.12 5.66 -28.37
C GLU A 199 -3.25 5.13 -29.25
N GLN A 200 -3.26 3.82 -29.56
CA GLN A 200 -4.37 3.19 -30.26
C GLN A 200 -5.67 3.26 -29.46
N PHE A 201 -5.64 3.06 -28.14
CA PHE A 201 -6.83 3.22 -27.30
C PHE A 201 -7.38 4.64 -27.32
N VAL A 202 -6.49 5.66 -27.26
CA VAL A 202 -6.88 7.06 -27.35
C VAL A 202 -7.57 7.35 -28.69
N GLN A 203 -7.01 6.83 -29.79
CA GLN A 203 -7.59 7.00 -31.13
C GLN A 203 -8.95 6.30 -31.24
N ASP A 204 -9.04 5.03 -30.81
CA ASP A 204 -10.27 4.26 -30.79
C ASP A 204 -11.40 4.97 -30.03
N TYR A 205 -11.09 5.54 -28.87
CA TYR A 205 -12.05 6.30 -28.07
C TYR A 205 -12.47 7.59 -28.77
N THR A 206 -11.51 8.35 -29.31
CA THR A 206 -11.77 9.61 -30.02
C THR A 206 -12.70 9.40 -31.21
N ASP A 207 -12.39 8.42 -32.05
CA ASP A 207 -13.18 8.14 -33.26
C ASP A 207 -14.59 7.65 -32.93
N SER A 208 -14.75 6.98 -31.78
CA SER A 208 -16.01 6.35 -31.41
C SER A 208 -16.91 7.24 -30.55
N MET A 209 -16.35 8.12 -29.72
CA MET A 209 -17.13 8.92 -28.76
C MET A 209 -17.15 10.40 -29.10
N LEU A 210 -16.02 10.99 -29.51
CA LEU A 210 -15.91 12.43 -29.68
C LEU A 210 -16.47 12.94 -31.01
N LEU A 211 -16.63 12.07 -32.00
CA LEU A 211 -17.06 12.41 -33.35
C LEU A 211 -18.51 12.00 -33.67
N VAL A 212 -19.27 11.54 -32.67
CA VAL A 212 -20.65 11.07 -32.87
C VAL A 212 -21.66 12.23 -32.76
N PRO A 213 -22.54 12.43 -33.76
CA PRO A 213 -23.37 13.65 -33.85
C PRO A 213 -24.67 13.65 -33.02
N SER A 214 -25.05 12.56 -32.34
CA SER A 214 -26.29 12.51 -31.55
C SER A 214 -26.17 11.70 -30.24
N SER A 215 -27.00 12.05 -29.26
CA SER A 215 -27.02 11.43 -27.91
C SER A 215 -27.49 9.97 -27.90
N GLU A 216 -28.39 9.58 -28.80
CA GLU A 216 -28.79 8.17 -28.94
C GLU A 216 -27.63 7.33 -29.51
N ALA A 217 -26.89 7.87 -30.47
CA ALA A 217 -25.70 7.22 -31.02
C ALA A 217 -24.55 7.17 -30.01
N GLU A 218 -24.46 8.14 -29.09
CA GLU A 218 -23.48 8.16 -27.99
C GLU A 218 -23.67 6.97 -27.04
N SER A 219 -24.91 6.63 -26.68
CA SER A 219 -25.17 5.47 -25.80
C SER A 219 -24.72 4.14 -26.43
N VAL A 220 -24.96 3.98 -27.74
CA VAL A 220 -24.54 2.81 -28.51
C VAL A 220 -23.03 2.78 -28.69
N ALA A 221 -22.41 3.93 -28.97
CA ALA A 221 -20.98 4.07 -29.08
C ALA A 221 -20.26 3.74 -27.77
N LEU A 222 -20.81 4.21 -26.63
CA LEU A 222 -20.30 3.94 -25.30
C LEU A 222 -20.29 2.45 -24.97
N ALA A 223 -21.40 1.75 -25.27
CA ALA A 223 -21.50 0.30 -25.08
C ALA A 223 -20.59 -0.50 -26.02
N SER A 224 -20.23 0.07 -27.18
CA SER A 224 -19.29 -0.54 -28.13
C SER A 224 -17.84 -0.36 -27.70
N ILE A 225 -17.45 0.87 -27.32
CA ILE A 225 -16.07 1.18 -26.91
C ILE A 225 -15.72 0.52 -25.58
N SER A 226 -16.67 0.38 -24.64
CA SER A 226 -16.46 -0.29 -23.35
C SER A 226 -16.09 -1.77 -23.49
N LYS A 227 -16.33 -2.39 -24.65
CA LYS A 227 -15.93 -3.78 -24.95
C LYS A 227 -14.53 -3.89 -25.58
N ARG A 228 -13.99 -2.80 -26.12
CA ARG A 228 -12.68 -2.75 -26.79
C ARG A 228 -11.58 -2.24 -25.88
N LEU A 229 -11.92 -1.35 -24.95
CA LEU A 229 -10.97 -0.79 -24.00
C LEU A 229 -10.91 -1.63 -22.71
N PRO A 230 -9.71 -1.76 -22.11
CA PRO A 230 -9.62 -2.22 -20.73
C PRO A 230 -10.49 -1.38 -19.78
N PRO A 231 -11.12 -1.98 -18.76
CA PRO A 231 -12.03 -1.29 -17.84
C PRO A 231 -11.47 0.00 -17.24
N GLU A 232 -10.21 -0.04 -16.82
CA GLU A 232 -9.51 1.07 -16.19
C GLU A 232 -9.18 2.20 -17.16
N ILE A 233 -8.94 1.86 -18.43
CA ILE A 233 -8.71 2.83 -19.51
C ILE A 233 -10.02 3.47 -19.93
N PHE A 234 -11.08 2.68 -20.06
CA PHE A 234 -12.42 3.18 -20.32
C PHE A 234 -12.90 4.12 -19.22
N TRP A 235 -12.67 3.78 -17.94
CA TRP A 235 -12.99 4.65 -16.82
C TRP A 235 -12.22 5.97 -16.90
N LEU A 236 -10.90 5.93 -17.10
CA LEU A 236 -10.08 7.14 -17.23
C LEU A 236 -10.58 8.04 -18.36
N PHE A 237 -10.80 7.47 -19.55
CA PHE A 237 -11.21 8.26 -20.71
C PHE A 237 -12.60 8.86 -20.54
N SER A 238 -13.53 8.14 -19.91
CA SER A 238 -14.89 8.63 -19.67
C SER A 238 -14.96 9.74 -18.61
N ASN A 239 -13.93 9.87 -17.77
CA ASN A 239 -13.83 10.91 -16.74
C ASN A 239 -12.85 12.04 -17.12
N ALA A 240 -12.13 11.93 -18.24
CA ALA A 240 -11.29 12.99 -18.76
C ALA A 240 -12.12 14.10 -19.41
N LEU A 241 -11.58 15.33 -19.46
CA LEU A 241 -12.22 16.43 -20.17
C LEU A 241 -12.35 16.11 -21.66
N GLN A 242 -13.58 16.06 -22.15
CA GLN A 242 -13.87 15.82 -23.57
C GLN A 242 -13.77 17.16 -24.33
N SER A 243 -12.81 17.26 -25.26
CA SER A 243 -12.63 18.47 -26.06
C SER A 243 -12.23 18.12 -27.48
N THR A 244 -12.89 18.75 -28.45
CA THR A 244 -12.51 18.70 -29.88
C THR A 244 -11.56 19.83 -30.28
N ARG A 245 -11.26 20.76 -29.36
CA ARG A 245 -10.41 21.95 -29.61
C ARG A 245 -8.91 21.68 -29.45
N GLY A 246 -8.52 20.47 -29.07
CA GLY A 246 -7.13 20.06 -28.88
C GLY A 246 -6.99 18.54 -28.81
N PRO A 247 -5.75 18.01 -28.75
CA PRO A 247 -5.52 16.57 -28.71
C PRO A 247 -6.03 15.97 -27.39
N PHE A 248 -6.92 14.97 -27.49
CA PHE A 248 -7.52 14.28 -26.33
C PHE A 248 -6.47 13.64 -25.41
N SER A 249 -5.33 13.19 -25.95
CA SER A 249 -4.21 12.64 -25.18
C SER A 249 -3.70 13.57 -24.07
N GLY A 250 -3.70 14.89 -24.29
CA GLY A 250 -3.31 15.86 -23.28
C GLY A 250 -4.30 15.93 -22.11
N MET A 251 -5.60 15.81 -22.40
CA MET A 251 -6.66 15.79 -21.38
C MET A 251 -6.61 14.52 -20.55
N VAL A 252 -6.35 13.39 -21.20
CA VAL A 252 -6.16 12.09 -20.54
C VAL A 252 -4.96 12.13 -19.58
N ALA A 253 -3.84 12.75 -19.98
CA ALA A 253 -2.68 12.89 -19.11
C ALA A 253 -2.98 13.73 -17.85
N GLY A 254 -3.69 14.85 -17.99
CA GLY A 254 -4.11 15.68 -16.86
C GLY A 254 -5.12 14.98 -15.94
N ALA A 255 -6.05 14.22 -16.53
CA ALA A 255 -7.02 13.41 -15.77
C ALA A 255 -6.32 12.29 -14.97
N LEU A 256 -5.29 11.67 -15.55
CA LEU A 256 -4.48 10.66 -14.86
C LEU A 256 -3.73 11.27 -13.67
N ASP A 257 -3.04 12.40 -13.85
CA ASP A 257 -2.30 13.07 -12.79
C ASP A 257 -3.24 13.47 -11.64
N SER A 258 -4.40 14.02 -11.98
CA SER A 258 -5.46 14.36 -11.01
C SER A 258 -5.97 13.11 -10.27
N ALA A 259 -6.19 12.00 -10.99
CA ALA A 259 -6.65 10.75 -10.40
C ALA A 259 -5.64 10.19 -9.41
N VAL A 260 -4.36 10.15 -9.79
CA VAL A 260 -3.27 9.67 -8.94
C VAL A 260 -3.13 10.57 -7.70
N GLY A 261 -3.18 11.89 -7.87
CA GLY A 261 -3.08 12.86 -6.78
C GLY A 261 -4.21 12.71 -5.76
N GLN A 262 -5.46 12.58 -6.21
CA GLN A 262 -6.62 12.39 -5.34
C GLN A 262 -6.61 11.03 -4.63
N ALA A 263 -6.23 9.96 -5.34
CA ALA A 263 -6.21 8.60 -4.80
C ALA A 263 -5.04 8.33 -3.84
N ALA A 264 -3.96 9.12 -3.91
CA ALA A 264 -2.69 8.86 -3.22
C ALA A 264 -2.85 8.59 -1.71
N ILE A 265 -3.63 9.43 -1.01
CA ILE A 265 -3.85 9.29 0.44
C ILE A 265 -4.69 8.04 0.72
N GLY A 266 -5.82 7.90 0.03
CA GLY A 266 -6.72 6.74 0.21
C GLY A 266 -6.02 5.41 -0.04
N TYR A 267 -5.14 5.35 -1.05
CA TYR A 267 -4.36 4.16 -1.34
C TYR A 267 -3.29 3.84 -0.29
N THR A 268 -2.66 4.89 0.24
CA THR A 268 -1.70 4.74 1.35
C THR A 268 -2.42 4.18 2.57
N ASP A 269 -3.59 4.73 2.91
CA ASP A 269 -4.39 4.27 4.05
C ASP A 269 -4.97 2.88 3.84
N LEU A 270 -5.39 2.53 2.63
CA LEU A 270 -5.79 1.17 2.25
C LEU A 270 -4.66 0.18 2.52
N THR A 271 -3.45 0.50 2.05
CA THR A 271 -2.28 -0.36 2.24
C THR A 271 -1.91 -0.49 3.72
N LYS A 272 -2.03 0.60 4.50
CA LYS A 272 -1.87 0.55 5.96
C LYS A 272 -2.88 -0.39 6.62
N ALA A 273 -4.14 -0.34 6.21
CA ALA A 273 -5.18 -1.20 6.75
C ALA A 273 -4.88 -2.69 6.47
N LEU A 274 -4.33 -3.01 5.29
CA LEU A 274 -3.85 -4.37 4.97
C LEU A 274 -2.69 -4.81 5.86
N ILE A 275 -1.72 -3.93 6.12
CA ILE A 275 -0.65 -4.20 7.09
C ILE A 275 -1.24 -4.44 8.48
N ASP A 276 -2.16 -3.58 8.93
CA ASP A 276 -2.81 -3.70 10.24
C ASP A 276 -3.53 -5.05 10.39
N GLN A 277 -4.32 -5.43 9.38
CA GLN A 277 -5.01 -6.72 9.33
C GLN A 277 -4.04 -7.89 9.37
N PHE A 278 -2.91 -7.81 8.66
CA PHE A 278 -1.90 -8.86 8.65
C PHE A 278 -1.27 -9.10 10.02
N PHE A 279 -0.97 -8.03 10.76
CA PHE A 279 -0.40 -8.16 12.10
C PHE A 279 -1.43 -8.57 13.15
N ALA A 280 -2.69 -8.12 13.01
CA ALA A 280 -3.78 -8.45 13.93
C ALA A 280 -4.35 -9.87 13.74
N SER A 281 -4.27 -10.42 12.53
CA SER A 281 -4.83 -11.74 12.21
C SER A 281 -3.90 -12.88 12.61
N GLU A 282 -4.49 -13.95 13.15
CA GLU A 282 -3.80 -15.23 13.40
C GLU A 282 -3.81 -16.16 12.18
N THR A 283 -4.56 -15.81 11.13
CA THR A 283 -4.69 -16.62 9.92
C THR A 283 -3.35 -16.69 9.17
N THR A 284 -3.00 -17.90 8.70
CA THR A 284 -1.76 -18.15 7.95
C THR A 284 -1.80 -17.59 6.53
N GLU A 285 -2.98 -17.47 5.92
CA GLU A 285 -3.14 -16.95 4.57
C GLU A 285 -4.31 -15.95 4.53
N ILE A 286 -4.01 -14.73 4.07
CA ILE A 286 -4.97 -13.65 3.85
C ILE A 286 -4.88 -13.29 2.38
N ARG A 287 -6.02 -13.24 1.69
CA ARG A 287 -6.05 -12.92 0.27
C ARG A 287 -7.18 -11.95 -0.05
N TYR A 288 -6.84 -10.96 -0.86
CA TYR A 288 -7.78 -10.00 -1.43
C TYR A 288 -7.54 -9.94 -2.94
N GLU A 289 -8.60 -10.02 -3.73
CA GLU A 289 -8.48 -10.04 -5.20
C GLU A 289 -8.81 -8.67 -5.80
N SER A 290 -9.65 -7.89 -5.12
CA SER A 290 -10.11 -6.58 -5.58
C SER A 290 -10.42 -5.63 -4.42
N VAL A 291 -10.54 -4.33 -4.74
CA VAL A 291 -10.88 -3.29 -3.75
C VAL A 291 -12.21 -3.57 -3.05
N LEU A 292 -13.13 -4.27 -3.72
CA LEU A 292 -14.45 -4.59 -3.19
C LEU A 292 -14.40 -5.59 -2.02
N ASP A 293 -13.32 -6.37 -1.92
CA ASP A 293 -13.10 -7.32 -0.81
C ASP A 293 -12.74 -6.60 0.50
N LEU A 294 -12.38 -5.32 0.43
CA LEU A 294 -11.89 -4.53 1.56
C LEU A 294 -12.97 -3.75 2.30
N LYS A 295 -14.24 -3.91 1.94
CA LYS A 295 -15.37 -3.13 2.51
C LYS A 295 -15.45 -3.17 4.05
N ASP A 296 -15.02 -4.27 4.66
CA ASP A 296 -15.08 -4.49 6.10
C ASP A 296 -13.78 -4.04 6.81
N LEU A 297 -12.74 -3.72 6.03
CA LEU A 297 -11.41 -3.32 6.52
C LEU A 297 -11.14 -1.82 6.33
N PHE A 298 -11.70 -1.21 5.28
CA PHE A 298 -11.38 0.15 4.86
C PHE A 298 -12.62 0.85 4.27
N THR A 299 -12.80 2.13 4.60
CA THR A 299 -13.89 2.94 4.03
C THR A 299 -13.57 3.35 2.60
N LEU A 300 -14.16 2.64 1.63
CA LEU A 300 -13.94 2.86 0.19
C LEU A 300 -14.19 4.30 -0.27
N ASP A 301 -15.08 5.04 0.39
CA ASP A 301 -15.37 6.45 0.04
C ASP A 301 -14.15 7.37 0.18
N ARG A 302 -13.18 7.03 1.03
CA ARG A 302 -11.92 7.80 1.16
C ARG A 302 -10.95 7.58 0.00
N TYR A 303 -11.16 6.53 -0.76
CA TYR A 303 -10.33 6.15 -1.91
C TYR A 303 -11.05 6.38 -3.24
N ARG A 304 -12.37 6.52 -3.23
CA ARG A 304 -13.18 6.81 -4.40
C ARG A 304 -12.92 8.22 -4.92
N ILE A 305 -12.70 8.33 -6.22
CA ILE A 305 -12.63 9.60 -6.94
C ILE A 305 -14.03 9.96 -7.43
N ASN A 306 -14.52 11.13 -7.04
CA ASN A 306 -15.87 11.60 -7.43
C ASN A 306 -15.83 12.55 -8.64
N ASN A 307 -14.76 13.30 -8.84
CA ASN A 307 -14.58 14.21 -9.97
C ASN A 307 -13.09 14.38 -10.31
N LEU A 308 -12.74 14.36 -11.60
CA LEU A 308 -11.38 14.65 -12.09
C LEU A 308 -11.20 16.09 -12.61
N LEU A 309 -12.25 16.93 -12.56
CA LEU A 309 -12.30 18.23 -13.22
C LEU A 309 -12.25 19.44 -12.25
N ASP A 310 -11.77 19.26 -11.03
CA ASP A 310 -11.64 20.37 -10.05
C ASP A 310 -10.33 21.16 -10.22
#